data_AF-A0A1H9UK39-F1
#
_entry.id   AF-A0A1H9UK39-F1
#
_cell.length_a   1.000
_cell.length_b   1.000
_cell.length_c   1.000
_cell.angle_alpha   90.00
_cell.angle_beta   90.00
_cell.angle_gamma   90.00
#
_symmetry.space_group_name_H-M   'P 1'
#
loop_
_entity.id
_entity.type
_entity.pdbx_description
1 polymer ?
#
loop_
_entity_poly.entity_id
_entity_poly.type
_entity_poly.pdbx_seq_one_letter_code
_entity_poly.pdbx_strand_id
1 'polypeptide(L)'
;MKINKKNAFKLWEKNYGDARFAEDFHGYLMCRDGYGNPNFFIKEDGEAIYCGWNIHHILPKNCGGTNAISNLTCTNIATNDEAADKITFWIDDCLYQVQRTCDGHGIFQLN
;
A
#
# COMPACT_ATOMS: atom_id res chain seq x y z
N MET A 1 -4.07 13.98 6.55
CA MET A 1 -4.62 13.01 7.53
C MET A 1 -3.53 12.64 8.53
N LYS A 2 -3.83 12.56 9.83
CA LYS A 2 -2.86 12.01 10.81
C LYS A 2 -2.73 10.50 10.58
N ILE A 3 -1.53 9.98 10.39
CA ILE A 3 -1.31 8.54 10.24
C ILE A 3 -1.49 7.87 11.61
N ASN A 4 -2.53 7.05 11.73
CA ASN A 4 -2.86 6.24 12.90
C ASN A 4 -3.87 5.17 12.49
N LYS A 5 -4.06 4.16 13.34
CA LYS A 5 -4.97 3.03 13.10
C LYS A 5 -6.38 3.46 12.69
N LYS A 6 -7.01 4.38 13.44
CA LYS A 6 -8.37 4.87 13.15
C LYS A 6 -8.49 5.45 11.74
N ASN A 7 -7.52 6.26 11.34
CA ASN A 7 -7.51 6.92 10.05
C ASN A 7 -7.10 5.98 8.90
N ALA A 8 -6.29 4.95 9.18
CA ALA A 8 -6.02 3.89 8.22
C ALA A 8 -7.28 3.11 7.85
N PHE A 9 -8.12 2.75 8.82
CA PHE A 9 -9.39 2.08 8.54
C PHE A 9 -10.38 2.95 7.75
N LYS A 10 -10.35 4.27 7.93
CA LYS A 10 -11.13 5.19 7.09
C LYS A 10 -10.64 5.23 5.65
N LEU A 11 -9.32 5.15 5.44
CA LEU A 11 -8.74 5.05 4.10
C LEU A 11 -9.12 3.72 3.44
N TRP A 12 -9.05 2.63 4.20
CA TRP A 12 -9.52 1.31 3.75
C TRP A 12 -11.00 1.35 3.32
N GLU A 13 -11.89 1.83 4.20
CA GLU A 13 -13.32 1.94 3.91
C GLU A 13 -13.60 2.82 2.68
N LYS A 14 -12.83 3.90 2.50
CA LYS A 14 -12.94 4.76 1.31
C LYS A 14 -12.56 4.01 0.02
N ASN A 15 -11.54 3.16 0.05
CA ASN A 15 -11.01 2.51 -1.15
C ASN A 15 -11.69 1.17 -1.45
N TYR A 16 -12.12 0.44 -0.41
CA TYR A 16 -12.56 -0.95 -0.51
C TYR A 16 -13.90 -1.22 0.20
N GLY A 17 -14.51 -0.22 0.83
CA GLY A 17 -15.76 -0.39 1.60
C GLY A 17 -15.61 -1.38 2.75
N ASP A 18 -16.56 -2.31 2.84
CA ASP A 18 -16.60 -3.36 3.85
C ASP A 18 -15.77 -4.61 3.49
N ALA A 19 -15.01 -4.57 2.39
CA ALA A 19 -14.20 -5.70 1.97
C ALA A 19 -13.20 -6.10 3.07
N ARG A 20 -13.17 -7.40 3.38
CA ARG A 20 -12.18 -7.96 4.31
C ARG A 20 -10.79 -8.09 3.68
N PHE A 21 -10.75 -8.33 2.37
CA PHE A 21 -9.53 -8.51 1.62
C PHE A 21 -9.48 -7.53 0.44
N ALA A 22 -8.29 -7.10 0.08
CA ALA A 22 -8.00 -6.29 -1.10
C ALA A 22 -6.57 -6.57 -1.56
N GLU A 23 -6.26 -6.27 -2.81
CA GLU A 23 -4.89 -6.30 -3.34
C GLU A 23 -4.31 -4.89 -3.38
N ASP A 24 -3.00 -4.78 -3.23
CA ASP A 24 -2.29 -3.52 -3.42
C ASP A 24 -1.91 -3.30 -4.89
N PHE A 25 -1.12 -2.27 -5.17
CA PHE A 25 -0.74 -1.92 -6.56
C PHE A 25 0.18 -2.95 -7.23
N HIS A 26 0.76 -3.88 -6.47
CA HIS A 26 1.57 -4.98 -7.01
C HIS A 26 0.74 -6.27 -7.17
N GLY A 27 -0.39 -6.39 -6.46
CA GLY A 27 -1.24 -7.57 -6.45
C GLY A 27 -1.08 -8.42 -5.18
N TYR A 28 -0.30 -7.96 -4.19
CA TYR A 28 -0.17 -8.68 -2.93
C TYR A 28 -1.43 -8.52 -2.09
N LEU A 29 -1.89 -9.64 -1.53
CA LEU A 29 -3.08 -9.69 -0.69
C LEU A 29 -2.89 -8.83 0.57
N MET A 30 -3.91 -8.08 0.95
CA MET A 30 -4.04 -7.37 2.21
C MET A 30 -5.31 -7.83 2.91
N CYS A 31 -5.21 -8.11 4.21
CA CYS A 31 -6.37 -8.38 5.07
C CYS A 31 -6.64 -7.16 5.94
N ARG A 32 -7.87 -6.65 5.92
CA ARG A 32 -8.33 -5.49 6.70
C ARG A 32 -7.88 -5.56 8.16
N ASP A 33 -7.99 -6.73 8.78
CA ASP A 33 -7.65 -6.98 10.18
C ASP A 33 -6.13 -6.98 10.46
N GLY A 34 -5.30 -7.11 9.42
CA GLY A 34 -3.85 -7.17 9.46
C GLY A 34 -3.12 -5.82 9.52
N TYR A 35 -3.84 -4.71 9.76
CA TYR A 35 -3.21 -3.38 9.80
C TYR A 35 -2.05 -3.30 10.82
N GLY A 36 -0.86 -2.97 10.32
CA GLY A 36 0.34 -2.74 11.11
C GLY A 36 0.97 -4.01 11.69
N ASN A 37 0.57 -5.20 11.23
CA ASN A 37 1.15 -6.46 11.67
C ASN A 37 1.84 -7.18 10.50
N PRO A 38 3.17 -7.16 10.40
CA PRO A 38 3.91 -7.83 9.32
C PRO A 38 3.77 -9.36 9.35
N ASN A 39 3.45 -9.93 10.52
CA ASN A 39 3.27 -11.37 10.69
C ASN A 39 1.80 -11.79 10.56
N PHE A 40 0.91 -10.91 10.11
CA PHE A 40 -0.48 -11.29 9.86
C PHE A 40 -0.54 -12.13 8.59
N PHE A 41 -1.00 -13.37 8.73
CA PHE A 41 -1.20 -14.27 7.61
C PHE A 41 -2.57 -14.95 7.69
N ILE A 42 -3.06 -15.39 6.54
CA ILE A 42 -4.15 -16.36 6.43
C ILE A 42 -3.59 -17.68 5.92
N LYS A 43 -4.34 -18.77 6.12
CA LYS A 43 -4.03 -20.06 5.51
C LYS A 43 -4.96 -20.30 4.34
N GLU A 44 -4.39 -20.52 3.17
CA GLU A 44 -5.09 -20.92 1.95
C GLU A 44 -4.38 -22.16 1.39
N ASP A 45 -5.12 -23.24 1.16
CA ASP A 45 -4.59 -24.54 0.71
C ASP A 45 -3.39 -25.10 1.51
N GLY A 46 -3.32 -24.73 2.80
CA GLY A 46 -2.25 -25.15 3.71
C GLY A 46 -1.02 -24.24 3.70
N GLU A 47 -0.95 -23.27 2.81
CA GLU A 47 0.13 -22.29 2.71
C GLU A 47 -0.21 -21.01 3.48
N ALA A 48 0.83 -20.36 4.03
CA ALA A 48 0.67 -19.10 4.76
C ALA A 48 0.82 -17.92 3.79
N ILE A 49 -0.26 -17.15 3.62
CA ILE A 49 -0.26 -15.93 2.80
C ILE A 49 -0.18 -14.73 3.73
N TYR A 50 0.97 -14.06 3.72
CA TYR A 50 1.21 -12.85 4.51
C TYR A 50 0.44 -11.67 3.91
N CYS A 51 -0.48 -11.12 4.67
CA CYS A 51 -1.43 -10.11 4.22
C CYS A 51 -1.57 -8.95 5.23
N GLY A 52 -0.50 -8.71 6.00
CA GLY A 52 -0.34 -7.50 6.78
C GLY A 52 -0.17 -6.27 5.88
N TRP A 53 -0.74 -5.14 6.27
CA TRP A 53 -0.70 -3.92 5.47
C TRP A 53 -0.51 -2.68 6.34
N ASN A 54 -0.06 -1.59 5.74
CA ASN A 54 0.07 -0.29 6.37
C ASN A 54 -0.22 0.83 5.33
N ILE A 55 0.00 2.09 5.72
CA ILE A 55 -0.19 3.23 4.81
C ILE A 55 1.14 3.53 4.12
N HIS A 56 1.13 3.55 2.79
CA HIS A 56 2.24 3.99 1.96
C HIS A 56 2.00 5.42 1.43
N HIS A 57 3.08 6.19 1.29
CA HIS A 57 3.08 7.49 0.64
C HIS A 57 3.40 7.33 -0.84
N ILE A 58 2.44 7.65 -1.72
CA ILE A 58 2.61 7.53 -3.18
C ILE A 58 3.84 8.33 -3.65
N LEU A 59 3.90 9.61 -3.32
CA LEU A 59 5.14 10.38 -3.35
C LEU A 59 5.77 10.33 -1.95
N PRO A 60 7.01 9.86 -1.80
CA PRO A 60 7.74 9.86 -0.53
C PRO A 60 7.89 11.26 0.09
N LYS A 61 7.96 11.34 1.42
CA LYS A 61 8.07 12.64 2.13
C LYS A 61 9.36 13.38 1.82
N ASN A 62 10.48 12.67 1.68
CA ASN A 62 11.77 13.25 1.30
C ASN A 62 11.74 13.84 -0.13
N CYS A 63 10.77 13.45 -0.96
CA CYS A 63 10.50 14.00 -2.29
C CYS A 63 9.37 15.05 -2.30
N GLY A 64 8.94 15.56 -1.14
CA GLY A 64 7.86 16.55 -1.04
C GLY A 64 6.45 15.96 -0.89
N GLY A 65 6.34 14.65 -0.71
CA GLY A 65 5.11 13.97 -0.36
C GLY A 65 4.50 14.47 0.95
N THR A 66 3.17 14.42 1.04
CA THR A 66 2.43 14.87 2.22
C THR A 66 1.54 13.78 2.78
N ASN A 67 0.98 13.99 3.97
CA ASN A 67 -0.05 13.11 4.51
C ASN A 67 -1.47 13.41 3.96
N ALA A 68 -1.59 14.13 2.84
CA ALA A 68 -2.89 14.33 2.18
C ALA A 68 -3.45 12.98 1.71
N ILE A 69 -4.77 12.79 1.79
CA ILE A 69 -5.39 11.50 1.42
C ILE A 69 -5.08 11.10 -0.03
N SER A 70 -4.96 12.08 -0.94
CA SER A 70 -4.58 11.86 -2.34
C SER A 70 -3.14 11.35 -2.54
N ASN A 71 -2.30 11.39 -1.50
CA ASN A 71 -0.93 10.90 -1.53
C ASN A 71 -0.74 9.65 -0.66
N LEU A 72 -1.82 9.03 -0.19
CA LEU A 72 -1.77 7.87 0.70
C LEU A 72 -2.54 6.71 0.08
N THR A 73 -1.99 5.51 0.18
CA THR A 73 -2.64 4.29 -0.24
C THR A 73 -2.46 3.18 0.79
N CYS A 74 -3.37 2.21 0.80
CA CYS A 74 -3.21 0.97 1.54
C CYS A 74 -2.23 0.08 0.76
N THR A 75 -1.25 -0.50 1.43
CA THR A 75 -0.21 -1.30 0.76
C THR A 75 0.21 -2.45 1.65
N ASN A 76 0.44 -3.63 1.07
CA ASN A 76 1.01 -4.76 1.80
C ASN A 76 2.37 -4.33 2.37
N ILE A 77 2.68 -4.78 3.59
CA ILE A 77 3.93 -4.36 4.26
C ILE A 77 5.16 -4.74 3.44
N ALA A 78 5.18 -5.92 2.80
CA ALA A 78 6.30 -6.34 1.96
C ALA A 78 6.49 -5.39 0.76
N THR A 79 5.41 -5.08 0.05
CA THR A 79 5.41 -4.12 -1.06
C THR A 79 5.88 -2.73 -0.61
N ASN A 80 5.42 -2.26 0.56
CA ASN A 80 5.82 -0.96 1.10
C ASN A 80 7.31 -0.94 1.48
N ASP A 81 7.82 -2.02 2.07
CA ASP A 81 9.23 -2.14 2.46
C ASP A 81 10.15 -2.14 1.21
N GLU A 82 9.74 -2.80 0.12
CA GLU A 82 10.48 -2.77 -1.15
C GLU A 82 10.46 -1.38 -1.83
N ALA A 83 9.30 -0.73 -1.85
CA ALA A 83 9.14 0.61 -2.39
C ALA A 83 9.92 1.66 -1.57
N ALA A 84 9.87 1.56 -0.24
CA ALA A 84 10.52 2.46 0.71
C ALA A 84 10.27 3.95 0.36
N ASP A 85 11.32 4.78 0.42
CA ASP A 85 11.28 6.19 0.02
C ASP A 85 11.74 6.40 -1.44
N LYS A 86 11.55 5.40 -2.32
CA LYS A 86 11.98 5.46 -3.71
C LYS A 86 10.85 5.95 -4.61
N ILE A 87 11.20 6.67 -5.68
CA ILE A 87 10.26 7.06 -6.75
C ILE A 87 10.34 6.16 -7.98
N THR A 88 11.35 5.30 -8.04
CA THR A 88 11.50 4.22 -9.03
C THR A 88 12.08 3.00 -8.31
N PHE A 89 11.41 1.85 -8.42
CA PHE A 89 11.76 0.65 -7.67
C PHE A 89 11.28 -0.62 -8.38
N TRP A 90 11.83 -1.76 -7.98
CA TRP A 90 11.47 -3.08 -8.51
C TRP A 90 10.78 -3.91 -7.42
N ILE A 91 9.77 -4.68 -7.79
CA ILE A 91 9.15 -5.72 -6.96
C ILE A 91 8.86 -6.90 -7.89
N ASP A 92 9.34 -8.10 -7.56
CA ASP A 92 9.18 -9.33 -8.38
C ASP A 92 9.35 -9.09 -9.89
N ASP A 93 10.52 -8.55 -10.28
CA ASP A 93 10.88 -8.23 -11.68
C ASP A 93 9.94 -7.23 -12.39
N CYS A 94 9.08 -6.53 -11.65
CA CYS A 94 8.24 -5.46 -12.17
C CYS A 94 8.82 -4.10 -11.76
N LEU A 95 9.12 -3.25 -12.75
CA LEU A 95 9.59 -1.88 -12.52
C LEU A 95 8.41 -0.95 -12.29
N TYR A 96 8.42 -0.22 -11.18
CA TYR A 96 7.44 0.80 -10.86
C TYR A 96 8.07 2.20 -10.86
N GLN A 97 7.27 3.20 -11.22
CA GLN A 97 7.63 4.60 -11.10
C GLN A 97 6.47 5.44 -10.58
N VAL A 98 6.78 6.33 -9.65
CA VAL A 98 5.89 7.40 -9.20
C VAL A 98 5.84 8.47 -10.29
N GLN A 99 4.65 8.74 -10.81
CA GLN A 99 4.42 9.76 -11.84
C GLN A 99 3.40 10.78 -11.37
N ARG A 100 3.55 12.03 -11.84
CA ARG A 100 2.59 13.10 -11.58
C ARG A 100 1.32 12.87 -12.40
N THR A 101 0.17 13.05 -11.78
CA THR A 101 -1.16 12.96 -12.41
C THR A 101 -1.89 14.30 -12.26
N CYS A 102 -3.08 14.42 -12.86
CA CYS A 102 -3.95 15.59 -12.66
C CYS A 102 -4.39 15.74 -11.19
N ASP A 103 -4.51 14.63 -10.46
CA ASP A 103 -5.02 14.57 -9.09
C ASP A 103 -3.92 14.44 -8.03
N GLY A 104 -2.65 14.52 -8.44
CA GLY A 104 -1.49 14.43 -7.56
C GLY A 104 -0.40 13.54 -8.15
N HIS A 105 -0.24 12.35 -7.58
CA HIS A 105 0.73 11.35 -8.02
C HIS A 105 0.07 9.97 -8.07
N GLY A 106 0.63 9.07 -8.86
CA GLY A 106 0.28 7.66 -8.90
C GLY A 106 1.53 6.80 -9.06
N ILE A 107 1.42 5.52 -8.69
CA ILE A 107 2.46 4.50 -8.91
C ILE A 107 2.05 3.72 -10.15
N PHE A 108 2.94 3.61 -11.13
CA PHE A 108 2.68 2.94 -12.39
C PHE A 108 3.74 1.89 -12.65
N GLN A 109 3.31 0.67 -12.97
CA GLN A 109 4.19 -0.35 -13.52
C GLN A 109 4.61 0.09 -14.93
N LEU A 110 5.91 -0.03 -15.22
CA LEU A 110 6.50 0.25 -16.52
C LEU A 110 6.60 -1.06 -17.31
N ASN A 111 6.28 -0.98 -18.61
CA ASN A 111 6.44 -2.08 -19.56
C ASN A 111 7.88 -2.18 -20.07
#